data_AF-A0A345YHZ7-F1
#
_entry.id   AF-A0A345YHZ7-F1
#
_cell.length_a   1.000
_cell.length_b   1.000
_cell.length_c   1.000
_cell.angle_alpha   90.00
_cell.angle_beta   90.00
_cell.angle_gamma   90.00
#
_symmetry.space_group_name_H-M   'P 1'
#
loop_
_entity.id
_entity.type
_entity.pdbx_description
1 polymer ?
#
loop_
_entity_poly.entity_id
_entity_poly.type
_entity_poly.pdbx_seq_one_letter_code
_entity_poly.pdbx_strand_id
1 'polypeptide(L)' 'MGFPSSGAVASETVTYTYDAKGRLVKVERTGGSNNSAKTEYEHDRADNRKRVKTTGSNQ' A
#
# COMPACT_ATOMS: atom_id res chain seq x y z
N MET A 1 39.32 -1.21 6.14
CA MET A 1 38.07 -0.44 6.24
C MET A 1 37.07 -1.02 5.24
N GLY A 2 36.07 -1.77 5.71
CA GLY A 2 34.99 -2.29 4.86
C GLY A 2 33.78 -1.37 4.98
N PHE A 3 33.37 -0.74 3.88
CA PHE A 3 32.14 0.04 3.84
C PHE A 3 30.95 -0.93 3.91
N PRO A 4 29.95 -0.69 4.79
CA PRO A 4 28.80 -1.56 4.88
C PRO A 4 28.10 -1.62 3.53
N SER A 5 27.89 -2.85 3.05
CA SER A 5 27.07 -3.15 1.88
C SER A 5 25.79 -2.33 2.00
N SER A 6 25.59 -1.42 1.05
CA SER A 6 24.40 -0.57 0.97
C SER A 6 23.21 -1.51 0.95
N GLY A 7 22.59 -1.71 2.12
CA GLY A 7 21.30 -2.39 2.22
C GLY A 7 20.43 -1.70 1.20
N ALA A 8 20.02 -2.43 0.16
CA ALA A 8 19.22 -1.87 -0.90
C ALA A 8 18.06 -1.16 -0.21
N VAL A 9 18.08 0.17 -0.23
CA VAL A 9 16.97 0.96 0.24
C VAL A 9 15.87 0.65 -0.75
N ALA A 10 15.07 -0.35 -0.39
CA ALA A 10 13.91 -0.77 -1.10
C ALA A 10 13.02 0.48 -1.20
N SER A 11 13.14 1.21 -2.30
CA SER A 11 12.35 2.41 -2.52
C SER A 11 10.92 1.95 -2.75
N GLU A 12 10.13 1.92 -1.68
CA GLU A 12 8.71 1.70 -1.77
C GLU A 12 8.01 3.02 -2.14
N THR A 13 7.27 2.98 -3.21
CA THR A 13 6.35 4.04 -3.63
C THR A 13 4.97 3.63 -3.16
N VAL A 14 4.35 4.42 -2.29
CA VAL A 14 2.98 4.16 -1.85
C VAL A 14 2.04 5.22 -2.42
N THR A 15 1.13 4.77 -3.28
CA THR A 15 0.09 5.60 -3.87
C THR A 15 -1.17 5.48 -3.04
N TYR A 16 -1.63 6.61 -2.49
CA TYR A 16 -2.89 6.71 -1.75
C TYR A 16 -3.94 7.38 -2.62
N THR A 17 -5.10 6.73 -2.79
CA THR A 17 -6.24 7.29 -3.51
C THR A 17 -7.36 7.59 -2.54
N TYR A 18 -7.93 8.79 -2.65
CA TYR A 18 -9.00 9.28 -1.79
C TYR A 18 -10.27 9.54 -2.60
N ASP A 19 -11.41 9.31 -1.95
CA ASP A 19 -12.74 9.66 -2.44
C ASP A 19 -13.01 11.18 -2.29
N ALA A 20 -14.09 11.68 -2.89
CA ALA A 20 -14.49 13.10 -2.79
C ALA A 20 -14.70 13.58 -1.34
N LYS A 21 -14.93 12.66 -0.40
CA LYS A 21 -15.03 12.93 1.05
C LYS A 21 -13.68 12.91 1.79
N GLY A 22 -12.55 12.70 1.12
CA GLY A 22 -11.23 12.59 1.73
C GLY A 22 -10.94 11.23 2.38
N ARG A 23 -11.71 10.18 2.06
CA ARG A 23 -11.54 8.84 2.63
C ARG A 23 -10.68 7.97 1.75
N LEU A 24 -9.80 7.18 2.35
CA LEU A 24 -8.86 6.34 1.63
C LEU A 24 -9.55 5.14 0.98
N VAL A 25 -9.65 5.13 -0.35
CA VAL A 25 -10.31 4.05 -1.12
C VAL A 25 -9.32 3.05 -1.71
N LYS A 26 -8.06 3.44 -1.92
CA LYS A 26 -7.04 2.55 -2.46
C LYS A 26 -5.66 2.91 -1.91
N VAL A 27 -4.86 1.89 -1.67
CA VAL A 27 -3.44 1.97 -1.36
C VAL A 27 -2.72 1.02 -2.29
N GLU A 28 -1.73 1.52 -2.99
CA GLU A 28 -0.92 0.71 -3.90
C GLU A 28 0.54 0.95 -3.56
N ARG A 29 1.20 -0.08 -3.01
CA ARG A 29 2.61 -0.07 -2.65
C ARG A 29 3.39 -0.78 -3.75
N THR A 30 4.35 -0.11 -4.35
CA THR A 30 5.22 -0.66 -5.40
C THR A 30 6.68 -0.43 -5.03
N GLY A 31 7.52 -1.46 -5.19
CA GLY A 31 8.96 -1.38 -4.88
C GLY A 31 9.35 -2.03 -3.54
N GLY A 32 10.57 -2.54 -3.49
CA GLY A 32 11.13 -3.28 -2.35
C GLY A 32 10.90 -4.79 -2.36
N SER A 33 11.46 -5.48 -1.37
CA SER A 33 11.36 -6.95 -1.22
C SER A 33 9.92 -7.44 -1.03
N ASN A 34 9.01 -6.57 -0.58
CA ASN A 34 7.56 -6.83 -0.52
C ASN A 34 6.94 -6.38 -1.84
N ASN A 35 7.16 -7.20 -2.87
CA ASN A 35 6.75 -6.94 -4.24
C ASN A 35 5.24 -6.66 -4.33
N SER A 36 4.88 -5.41 -4.62
CA SER A 36 3.54 -4.99 -5.09
C SER A 36 2.35 -5.34 -4.18
N ALA A 37 2.33 -4.82 -2.96
CA ALA A 37 1.15 -4.91 -2.09
C ALA A 37 0.11 -3.84 -2.45
N LYS A 38 -1.07 -4.28 -2.88
CA LYS A 38 -2.23 -3.44 -3.20
C LYS A 38 -3.36 -3.70 -2.20
N THR A 39 -3.83 -2.65 -1.56
CA THR A 39 -5.00 -2.69 -0.67
C THR A 39 -6.11 -1.82 -1.21
N GLU A 40 -7.27 -2.41 -1.47
CA GLU A 40 -8.50 -1.71 -1.85
C GLU A 40 -9.47 -1.67 -0.68
N TYR A 41 -10.10 -0.50 -0.50
CA TYR A 41 -11.06 -0.21 0.55
C TYR A 41 -12.40 0.17 -0.08
N GLU A 42 -13.39 -0.70 0.09
CA GLU A 42 -14.76 -0.41 -0.32
C GLU A 42 -15.53 0.21 0.85
N HIS A 43 -16.10 1.39 0.62
CA HIS A 43 -16.95 2.09 1.58
C HIS A 43 -18.39 2.12 1.07
N ASP A 44 -19.36 1.90 1.97
CA ASP A 44 -20.78 2.00 1.65
C ASP A 44 -21.27 3.46 1.71
N ARG A 45 -22.48 3.74 1.22
CA ARG A 45 -23.10 5.09 1.29
C ARG A 45 -23.26 5.58 2.72
N ALA A 46 -23.37 4.66 3.68
CA ALA A 46 -23.40 4.93 5.12
C ALA A 46 -22.03 5.21 5.75
N ASP A 47 -20.97 5.38 4.95
CA ASP A 47 -19.61 5.63 5.41
C ASP A 47 -18.90 4.46 6.11
N ASN A 48 -19.57 3.31 6.20
CA ASN A 48 -18.99 2.10 6.79
C ASN A 48 -17.97 1.47 5.84
N ARG A 49 -16.80 1.10 6.40
CA ARG A 49 -15.76 0.34 5.69
C ARG A 49 -16.25 -1.09 5.51
N LYS A 50 -16.81 -1.36 4.34
CA LYS A 50 -17.51 -2.61 4.02
C LYS A 50 -16.54 -3.75 3.76
N ARG A 51 -15.38 -3.43 3.17
CA ARG A 51 -14.41 -4.44 2.78
C ARG A 51 -12.99 -3.88 2.72
N VAL A 52 -12.05 -4.67 3.19
CA VAL A 52 -10.62 -4.47 2.97
C VAL A 52 -10.12 -5.65 2.16
N LYS A 53 -9.57 -5.38 0.97
CA LYS A 53 -8.94 -6.41 0.15
C LYS A 53 -7.47 -6.06 -0.02
N THR A 54 -6.60 -6.79 0.68
CA THR A 54 -5.15 -6.69 0.49
C THR A 54 -4.68 -7.85 -0.39
N THR A 55 -3.98 -7.53 -1.45
CA THR A 55 -3.40 -8.45 -2.44
C THR A 55 -1.92 -8.12 -2.56
N GLY A 56 -1.03 -9.08 -2.32
CA GLY A 56 0.42 -8.87 -2.32
C GLY A 56 1.11 -9.07 -0.96
N SER A 57 0.40 -9.61 0.03
CA SER A 57 1.06 -10.22 1.18
C SER A 57 1.60 -11.57 0.75
N ASN A 58 2.86 -11.63 0.31
CA ASN A 58 3.59 -12.89 0.39
C ASN A 58 3.81 -13.16 1.88
N GLN A 59 2.93 -13.97 2.48
CA GLN A 59 3.19 -14.60 3.78
C GLN A 59 4.38 -15.55 3.65
#